data_AF-A0A3Q0CH77-F1
#
_entry.id   AF-A0A3Q0CH77-F1
#
_cell.length_a   1.000
_cell.length_b   1.000
_cell.length_c   1.000
_cell.angle_alpha   90.00
_cell.angle_beta   90.00
_cell.angle_gamma   90.00
#
_symmetry.space_group_name_H-M   'P 1'
#
loop_
_entity.id
_entity.type
_entity.pdbx_description
1 polymer ?
#
loop_
_entity_poly.entity_id
_entity_poly.type
_entity_poly.pdbx_seq_one_letter_code
_entity_poly.pdbx_strand_id
1 'polypeptide(L)'
;MKRGAQVTFYLLLSTSGITIETTELEVELLLATISEQELHPVSVRAQVFIELPLSISGVATPQQLFFSGVVKGESAMRSERDVGSKVKYEITVSNQGQSLNTLGSAFLNIMWPHEIANGKWLLYPMRVELEGGQGPGKKGICSPRPNILHLDVDSRDRRRRELEQEQREPQEPPEKLEPSSTSWWPVSSAERKRNVTLDCAQGTAKCVVFSCPLYSFDRVAVLHVWGRLWNSTFLEEYIAVKSLEVIVRANITVKSSIKNLLLRDASTTIPVMVYLDPVAVVAEGVPWWVILLAVLAGLLVLALLVLLLWKCGFFHRNSPSSSVPTNYHRAHLAVQPSAMEVGGPGTVGWDSSSAPSTPRLLCPSTTR
;
A
#
# COMPACT_ATOMS: atom_id res chain seq x y z
N MET A 1 -6.76 52.45 -54.92
CA MET A 1 -5.55 51.63 -55.17
C MET A 1 -5.07 51.82 -56.60
N LYS A 2 -3.79 51.55 -56.90
CA LYS A 2 -3.32 51.41 -58.29
C LYS A 2 -3.74 50.05 -58.85
N ARG A 3 -3.89 49.94 -60.19
CA ARG A 3 -4.22 48.66 -60.86
C ARG A 3 -3.17 47.59 -60.51
N GLY A 4 -3.62 46.42 -60.08
CA GLY A 4 -2.75 45.30 -59.70
C GLY A 4 -2.09 45.42 -58.32
N ALA A 5 -2.37 46.47 -57.54
CA ALA A 5 -1.86 46.57 -56.17
C ALA A 5 -2.59 45.58 -55.24
N GLN A 6 -1.83 44.78 -54.51
CA GLN A 6 -2.32 43.92 -53.42
C GLN A 6 -1.92 44.53 -52.08
N VAL A 7 -2.81 44.44 -51.08
CA VAL A 7 -2.54 44.85 -49.70
C VAL A 7 -3.12 43.80 -48.78
N THR A 8 -2.31 43.32 -47.85
CA THR A 8 -2.72 42.42 -46.76
C THR A 8 -2.90 43.24 -45.50
N PHE A 9 -4.01 43.04 -44.78
CA PHE A 9 -4.24 43.58 -43.45
C PHE A 9 -4.67 42.44 -42.53
N TYR A 10 -4.41 42.59 -41.23
CA TYR A 10 -4.77 41.62 -40.20
C TYR A 10 -5.85 42.21 -39.32
N LEU A 11 -6.94 41.48 -39.13
CA LEU A 11 -8.02 41.83 -38.21
C LEU A 11 -7.84 41.04 -36.91
N LEU A 12 -7.64 41.73 -35.80
CA LEU A 12 -7.64 41.13 -34.47
C LEU A 12 -9.05 41.27 -33.89
N LEU A 13 -9.74 40.14 -33.74
CA LEU A 13 -11.08 40.07 -33.19
C LEU A 13 -11.01 39.75 -31.70
N SER A 14 -11.74 40.51 -30.87
CA SER A 14 -11.91 40.19 -29.45
C SER A 14 -12.96 39.10 -29.28
N THR A 15 -12.75 38.18 -28.34
CA THR A 15 -13.74 37.17 -27.94
C THR A 15 -14.78 37.69 -26.94
N SER A 16 -14.68 38.97 -26.55
CA SER A 16 -15.65 39.63 -25.67
C SER A 16 -17.05 39.67 -26.29
N GLY A 17 -17.99 38.91 -25.73
CA GLY A 17 -19.37 38.80 -26.23
C GLY A 17 -19.70 37.43 -26.85
N ILE A 18 -18.71 36.56 -27.03
CA ILE A 18 -18.94 35.14 -27.37
C ILE A 18 -19.66 34.49 -26.18
N THR A 19 -20.80 33.84 -26.44
CA THR A 19 -21.60 33.15 -25.43
C THR A 19 -21.48 31.64 -25.56
N ILE A 20 -22.12 30.92 -24.64
CA ILE A 20 -22.18 29.45 -24.67
C ILE A 20 -22.96 28.92 -25.89
N GLU A 21 -23.80 29.75 -26.52
CA GLU A 21 -24.67 29.38 -27.64
C GLU A 21 -24.05 29.67 -29.02
N THR A 22 -23.05 30.56 -29.10
CA THR A 22 -22.40 30.92 -30.35
C THR A 22 -21.46 29.80 -30.82
N THR A 23 -21.84 29.08 -31.87
CA THR A 23 -21.06 27.98 -32.47
C THR A 23 -20.22 28.40 -33.68
N GLU A 24 -20.69 29.40 -34.43
CA GLU A 24 -19.98 29.95 -35.60
C GLU A 24 -20.01 31.48 -35.51
N LEU A 25 -18.92 32.11 -35.95
CA LEU A 25 -18.81 33.56 -36.14
C LEU A 25 -18.62 33.82 -37.64
N GLU A 26 -19.61 34.46 -38.27
CA GLU A 26 -19.51 34.89 -39.67
C GLU A 26 -18.98 36.33 -39.72
N VAL A 27 -17.84 36.52 -40.38
CA VAL A 27 -17.18 37.81 -40.58
C VAL A 27 -17.36 38.19 -42.04
N GLU A 28 -18.18 39.20 -42.29
CA GLU A 28 -18.45 39.72 -43.63
C GLU A 28 -17.53 40.90 -43.96
N LEU A 29 -16.85 40.81 -45.11
CA LEU A 29 -15.91 41.82 -45.59
C LEU A 29 -16.40 42.38 -46.92
N LEU A 30 -16.93 43.60 -46.88
CA LEU A 30 -17.32 44.36 -48.06
C LEU A 30 -16.23 45.40 -48.40
N LEU A 31 -15.71 45.35 -49.63
CA LEU A 31 -14.80 46.37 -50.14
C LEU A 31 -15.61 47.53 -50.74
N ALA A 32 -15.28 48.76 -50.36
CA ALA A 32 -15.92 49.97 -50.88
C ALA A 32 -14.92 50.84 -51.66
N THR A 33 -15.39 51.48 -52.74
CA THR A 33 -14.60 52.48 -53.49
C THR A 33 -15.46 53.70 -53.81
N ILE A 34 -14.82 54.81 -54.21
CA ILE A 34 -15.49 56.07 -54.58
C ILE A 34 -16.09 55.98 -56.01
N SER A 35 -15.78 54.92 -56.75
CA SER A 35 -16.30 54.68 -58.11
C SER A 35 -17.53 53.78 -58.06
N GLU A 36 -18.48 54.04 -58.96
CA GLU A 36 -19.68 53.23 -59.15
C GLU A 36 -19.30 51.84 -59.69
N GLN A 37 -19.37 50.81 -58.83
CA GLN A 37 -18.94 49.43 -59.12
C GLN A 37 -19.75 48.44 -58.26
N GLU A 38 -20.16 47.32 -58.84
CA GLU A 38 -20.82 46.23 -58.10
C GLU A 38 -19.78 45.33 -57.42
N LEU A 39 -19.53 45.60 -56.13
CA LEU A 39 -18.64 44.82 -55.28
C LEU A 39 -19.47 43.92 -54.36
N HIS A 40 -19.14 42.64 -54.34
CA HIS A 40 -19.84 41.65 -53.53
C HIS A 40 -19.09 41.43 -52.20
N PRO A 41 -19.81 41.25 -51.08
CA PRO A 41 -19.19 40.92 -49.81
C PRO A 41 -18.58 39.51 -49.84
N VAL A 42 -17.51 39.32 -49.06
CA VAL A 42 -16.88 38.01 -48.83
C VAL A 42 -17.11 37.65 -47.37
N SER A 43 -17.84 36.55 -47.10
CA SER A 43 -17.98 36.04 -45.74
C SER A 43 -16.94 34.96 -45.43
N VAL A 44 -16.41 35.01 -44.20
CA VAL A 44 -15.50 34.01 -43.64
C VAL A 44 -16.12 33.49 -42.35
N ARG A 45 -16.23 32.17 -42.20
CA ARG A 45 -16.80 31.54 -41.00
C ARG A 45 -15.71 30.95 -40.12
N ALA A 46 -15.68 31.37 -38.86
CA ALA A 46 -14.84 30.80 -37.83
C ALA A 46 -15.69 29.92 -36.90
N GLN A 47 -15.29 28.66 -36.71
CA GLN A 47 -15.93 27.79 -35.72
C GLN A 47 -15.43 28.14 -34.31
N VAL A 48 -16.36 28.25 -33.37
CA VAL A 48 -16.11 28.66 -31.99
C VAL A 48 -16.22 27.43 -31.09
N PHE A 49 -15.13 27.05 -30.42
CA PHE A 49 -15.10 25.97 -29.43
C PHE A 49 -14.82 26.52 -28.04
N ILE A 50 -15.50 25.95 -27.03
CA ILE A 50 -15.31 26.29 -25.62
C ILE A 50 -14.48 25.17 -24.98
N GLU A 51 -13.20 25.44 -24.71
CA GLU A 51 -12.33 24.47 -24.03
C GLU A 51 -12.59 24.45 -22.52
N LEU A 52 -12.71 23.24 -21.96
CA LEU A 52 -12.77 22.98 -20.53
C LEU A 52 -11.36 22.70 -19.98
N PRO A 53 -10.75 23.60 -19.19
CA PRO A 53 -9.41 23.40 -18.61
C PRO A 53 -9.48 22.53 -17.34
N LEU A 54 -9.96 21.30 -17.51
CA LEU A 54 -9.94 20.26 -16.49
C LEU A 54 -8.64 19.48 -16.59
N SER A 55 -7.96 19.28 -15.47
CA SER A 55 -6.83 18.36 -15.37
C SER A 55 -7.12 17.23 -14.39
N ILE A 56 -6.52 16.08 -14.65
CA ILE A 56 -6.65 14.88 -13.83
C ILE A 56 -5.27 14.31 -13.54
N SER A 57 -5.03 13.95 -12.28
CA SER A 57 -3.84 13.24 -11.84
C SER A 57 -4.24 12.10 -10.89
N GLY A 58 -3.41 11.08 -10.78
CA GLY A 58 -3.70 9.94 -9.93
C GLY A 58 -2.44 9.30 -9.36
N VAL A 59 -2.52 8.86 -8.11
CA VAL A 59 -1.43 8.19 -7.38
C VAL A 59 -1.99 6.95 -6.69
N ALA A 60 -1.18 5.89 -6.62
CA ALA A 60 -1.45 4.70 -5.84
C ALA A 60 -0.51 4.61 -4.63
N THR A 61 -1.07 4.25 -3.48
CA THR A 61 -0.38 4.13 -2.20
C THR A 61 -0.69 2.76 -1.58
N PRO A 62 0.31 1.87 -1.42
CA PRO A 62 1.68 1.97 -1.93
C PRO A 62 1.75 1.79 -3.45
N GLN A 63 2.86 2.23 -4.07
CA GLN A 63 3.15 2.03 -5.51
C GLN A 63 3.62 0.60 -5.84
N GLN A 64 4.00 -0.17 -4.82
CA GLN A 64 4.44 -1.56 -4.92
C GLN A 64 3.59 -2.42 -3.98
N LEU A 65 3.08 -3.54 -4.49
CA LEU A 65 2.31 -4.51 -3.73
C LEU A 65 3.01 -5.86 -3.73
N PHE A 66 2.85 -6.59 -2.63
CA PHE A 66 3.37 -7.94 -2.47
C PHE A 66 2.21 -8.92 -2.31
N PHE A 67 2.29 -10.11 -2.93
CA PHE A 67 1.34 -11.20 -2.71
C PHE A 67 2.01 -12.37 -1.99
N SER A 68 1.29 -12.94 -1.03
CA SER A 68 1.74 -14.03 -0.16
C SER A 68 0.58 -14.66 0.61
N GLY A 69 0.86 -15.71 1.38
CA GLY A 69 -0.13 -16.44 2.17
C GLY A 69 -0.56 -17.75 1.53
N VAL A 70 -1.75 -18.23 1.87
CA VAL A 70 -2.31 -19.49 1.38
C VAL A 70 -3.43 -19.24 0.38
N VAL A 71 -3.53 -20.10 -0.64
CA VAL A 71 -4.61 -20.08 -1.61
C VAL A 71 -5.95 -20.31 -0.90
N LYS A 72 -6.84 -19.32 -0.99
CA LYS A 72 -8.16 -19.31 -0.36
C LYS A 72 -9.22 -18.97 -1.40
N GLY A 73 -10.26 -19.81 -1.46
CA GLY A 73 -11.40 -19.61 -2.36
C GLY A 73 -12.34 -18.50 -1.91
N GLU A 74 -13.07 -17.93 -2.86
CA GLU A 74 -13.98 -16.79 -2.67
C GLU A 74 -14.99 -16.98 -1.53
N SER A 75 -15.69 -18.12 -1.50
CA SER A 75 -16.70 -18.44 -0.47
C SER A 75 -16.13 -18.60 0.95
N ALA A 76 -14.81 -18.72 1.09
CA ALA A 76 -14.14 -18.76 2.39
C ALA A 76 -13.69 -17.36 2.86
N MET A 77 -13.66 -16.35 1.98
CA MET A 77 -13.29 -14.98 2.34
C MET A 77 -14.35 -14.37 3.25
N ARG A 78 -13.93 -13.79 4.39
CA ARG A 78 -14.84 -13.14 5.35
C ARG A 78 -14.39 -11.73 5.71
N SER A 79 -13.08 -11.53 5.88
CA SER A 79 -12.51 -10.24 6.25
C SER A 79 -11.72 -9.62 5.10
N GLU A 80 -11.60 -8.31 5.12
CA GLU A 80 -10.71 -7.56 4.23
C GLU A 80 -9.28 -8.16 4.19
N ARG A 81 -8.77 -8.68 5.31
CA ARG A 81 -7.40 -9.21 5.41
C ARG A 81 -7.22 -10.56 4.70
N ASP A 82 -8.30 -11.29 4.45
CA ASP A 82 -8.26 -12.60 3.79
C ASP A 82 -7.93 -12.46 2.29
N VAL A 83 -8.23 -11.30 1.70
CA VAL A 83 -8.08 -11.04 0.26
C VAL A 83 -6.61 -10.85 -0.12
N GLY A 84 -5.87 -10.03 0.63
CA GLY A 84 -4.45 -9.75 0.36
C GLY A 84 -4.00 -8.32 0.62
N SER A 85 -3.02 -7.84 -0.15
CA SER A 85 -2.38 -6.54 0.08
C SER A 85 -3.30 -5.35 -0.18
N LYS A 86 -3.27 -4.34 0.69
CA LYS A 86 -4.08 -3.12 0.56
C LYS A 86 -3.47 -2.11 -0.41
N VAL A 87 -4.32 -1.48 -1.21
CA VAL A 87 -3.95 -0.37 -2.10
C VAL A 87 -5.02 0.73 -2.02
N LYS A 88 -4.57 1.98 -1.91
CA LYS A 88 -5.41 3.17 -2.03
C LYS A 88 -5.02 3.90 -3.31
N TYR A 89 -5.97 4.12 -4.20
CA TYR A 89 -5.84 5.06 -5.32
C TYR A 89 -6.46 6.39 -4.90
N GLU A 90 -5.77 7.47 -5.23
CA GLU A 90 -6.19 8.84 -4.98
C GLU A 90 -6.11 9.60 -6.31
N ILE A 91 -7.27 9.98 -6.83
CA ILE A 91 -7.41 10.63 -8.14
C ILE A 91 -7.91 12.05 -7.92
N THR A 92 -7.06 13.02 -8.26
CA THR A 92 -7.33 14.44 -8.08
C THR A 92 -7.76 15.03 -9.42
N VAL A 93 -8.95 15.62 -9.43
CA VAL A 93 -9.46 16.43 -10.55
C VAL A 93 -9.34 17.89 -10.16
N SER A 94 -8.69 18.70 -10.99
CA SER A 94 -8.66 20.16 -10.83
C SER A 94 -9.35 20.87 -11.99
N ASN A 95 -10.03 21.96 -11.68
CA ASN A 95 -10.63 22.88 -12.63
C ASN A 95 -9.91 24.21 -12.53
N GLN A 96 -9.28 24.65 -13.63
CA GLN A 96 -8.59 25.94 -13.71
C GLN A 96 -9.48 27.04 -14.35
N GLY A 97 -10.69 26.67 -14.79
CA GLY A 97 -11.64 27.55 -15.45
C GLY A 97 -12.74 28.04 -14.52
N GLN A 98 -13.87 28.43 -15.12
CA GLN A 98 -15.08 28.77 -14.37
C GLN A 98 -15.78 27.52 -13.83
N SER A 99 -16.69 27.69 -12.86
CA SER A 99 -17.44 26.58 -12.27
C SER A 99 -18.28 25.85 -13.32
N LEU A 100 -18.26 24.52 -13.29
CA LEU A 100 -18.96 23.65 -14.26
C LEU A 100 -20.50 23.71 -14.15
N ASN A 101 -21.03 24.33 -13.10
CA ASN A 101 -22.45 24.38 -12.77
C ASN A 101 -23.35 24.93 -13.90
N THR A 102 -22.79 25.70 -14.83
CA THR A 102 -23.49 26.28 -16.00
C THR A 102 -23.22 25.54 -17.32
N LEU A 103 -22.26 24.61 -17.35
CA LEU A 103 -21.76 23.98 -18.59
C LEU A 103 -22.22 22.53 -18.77
N GLY A 104 -22.72 21.87 -17.73
CA GLY A 104 -23.31 20.52 -17.83
C GLY A 104 -23.03 19.65 -16.61
N SER A 105 -23.07 18.33 -16.81
CA SER A 105 -22.78 17.33 -15.77
C SER A 105 -21.49 16.58 -16.10
N ALA A 106 -20.48 16.72 -15.26
CA ALA A 106 -19.22 15.99 -15.38
C ALA A 106 -19.25 14.71 -14.55
N PHE A 107 -18.58 13.66 -15.03
CA PHE A 107 -18.44 12.38 -14.37
C PHE A 107 -16.97 11.97 -14.40
N LEU A 108 -16.40 11.69 -13.23
CA LEU A 108 -15.11 11.03 -13.10
C LEU A 108 -15.36 9.52 -13.16
N ASN A 109 -14.79 8.84 -14.15
CA ASN A 109 -14.90 7.40 -14.28
C ASN A 109 -13.54 6.75 -14.05
N ILE A 110 -13.51 5.72 -13.20
CA ILE A 110 -12.33 4.88 -12.97
C ILE A 110 -12.59 3.48 -13.51
N MET A 111 -11.74 3.05 -14.44
CA MET A 111 -11.74 1.70 -15.00
C MET A 111 -10.91 0.81 -14.08
N TRP A 112 -11.61 0.03 -13.27
CA TRP A 112 -11.03 -0.79 -12.20
C TRP A 112 -10.81 -2.22 -12.71
N PRO A 113 -9.55 -2.71 -12.81
CA PRO A 113 -9.24 -4.04 -13.32
C PRO A 113 -9.58 -5.09 -12.26
N HIS A 114 -10.73 -5.73 -12.47
CA HIS A 114 -11.45 -6.46 -11.43
C HIS A 114 -11.20 -7.97 -11.50
N GLU A 115 -11.13 -8.51 -12.71
CA GLU A 115 -10.87 -9.91 -13.00
C GLU A 115 -9.79 -10.05 -14.07
N ILE A 116 -9.09 -11.18 -14.09
CA ILE A 116 -8.30 -11.62 -15.24
C ILE A 116 -9.21 -12.24 -16.32
N ALA A 117 -8.68 -12.49 -17.52
CA ALA A 117 -9.41 -13.15 -18.61
C ALA A 117 -10.13 -14.44 -18.16
N ASN A 118 -9.48 -15.25 -17.30
CA ASN A 118 -9.99 -16.52 -16.74
C ASN A 118 -11.17 -16.36 -15.75
N GLY A 119 -11.59 -15.13 -15.42
CA GLY A 119 -12.69 -14.88 -14.47
C GLY A 119 -12.31 -14.99 -12.98
N LYS A 120 -11.02 -15.12 -12.66
CA LYS A 120 -10.52 -14.98 -11.28
C LYS A 120 -10.33 -13.50 -10.93
N TRP A 121 -10.56 -13.15 -9.67
CA TRP A 121 -10.40 -11.80 -9.14
C TRP A 121 -8.96 -11.27 -9.26
N LEU A 122 -8.81 -9.97 -9.50
CA LEU A 122 -7.52 -9.28 -9.62
C LEU A 122 -7.36 -8.22 -8.52
N LEU A 123 -8.02 -7.06 -8.69
CA LEU A 123 -8.20 -6.07 -7.64
C LEU A 123 -9.66 -6.08 -7.16
N TYR A 124 -9.85 -6.31 -5.88
CA TYR A 124 -11.15 -6.25 -5.23
C TYR A 124 -11.43 -4.83 -4.70
N PRO A 125 -12.50 -4.15 -5.15
CA PRO A 125 -12.83 -2.79 -4.71
C PRO A 125 -13.55 -2.82 -3.37
N MET A 126 -12.88 -2.39 -2.30
CA MET A 126 -13.43 -2.34 -0.94
C MET A 126 -14.31 -1.11 -0.70
N ARG A 127 -13.91 0.05 -1.21
CA ARG A 127 -14.63 1.32 -0.98
C ARG A 127 -14.28 2.34 -2.05
N VAL A 128 -15.24 3.19 -2.40
CA VAL A 128 -15.11 4.30 -3.34
C VAL A 128 -15.80 5.50 -2.68
N GLU A 129 -15.08 6.60 -2.46
CA GLU A 129 -15.63 7.84 -1.89
C GLU A 129 -15.12 9.06 -2.68
N LEU A 130 -16.04 9.91 -3.15
CA LEU A 130 -15.71 11.18 -3.81
C LEU A 130 -15.81 12.33 -2.80
N GLU A 131 -14.71 13.06 -2.60
CA GLU A 131 -14.62 14.27 -1.79
C GLU A 131 -14.65 15.52 -2.68
N GLY A 132 -15.34 16.57 -2.24
CA GLY A 132 -15.46 17.85 -2.97
C GLY A 132 -16.49 17.87 -4.11
N GLY A 133 -17.11 16.73 -4.46
CA GLY A 133 -18.02 16.65 -5.62
C GLY A 133 -19.46 17.16 -5.42
N GLN A 134 -19.89 17.47 -4.19
CA GLN A 134 -21.30 17.77 -3.86
C GLN A 134 -21.46 18.90 -2.80
N GLY A 135 -20.49 19.82 -2.75
CA GLY A 135 -20.40 20.88 -1.74
C GLY A 135 -19.70 20.45 -0.43
N PRO A 136 -19.53 21.37 0.53
CA PRO A 136 -18.79 21.12 1.76
C PRO A 136 -19.45 20.02 2.62
N GLY A 137 -18.65 19.03 3.04
CA GLY A 137 -19.06 17.98 3.96
C GLY A 137 -19.89 16.83 3.36
N LYS A 138 -20.26 16.86 2.08
CA LYS A 138 -21.02 15.77 1.43
C LYS A 138 -20.12 14.89 0.55
N LYS A 139 -20.12 13.59 0.82
CA LYS A 139 -19.45 12.59 -0.01
C LYS A 139 -20.30 12.25 -1.23
N GLY A 140 -19.72 12.35 -2.42
CA GLY A 140 -20.38 11.94 -3.66
C GLY A 140 -20.55 10.42 -3.73
N ILE A 141 -21.71 9.97 -4.19
CA ILE A 141 -22.04 8.55 -4.36
C ILE A 141 -21.66 8.13 -5.79
N CYS A 142 -20.78 7.14 -5.91
CA CYS A 142 -20.42 6.54 -7.19
C CYS A 142 -21.26 5.28 -7.48
N SER A 143 -21.36 4.91 -8.75
CA SER A 143 -22.04 3.69 -9.22
C SER A 143 -21.11 2.85 -10.11
N PRO A 144 -21.15 1.50 -10.05
CA PRO A 144 -21.91 0.66 -9.12
C PRO A 144 -21.38 0.76 -7.68
N ARG A 145 -22.03 0.09 -6.72
CA ARG A 145 -21.53 0.04 -5.33
C ARG A 145 -20.32 -0.91 -5.23
N PRO A 146 -19.26 -0.54 -4.50
CA PRO A 146 -18.12 -1.43 -4.23
C PRO A 146 -18.48 -2.50 -3.17
N ASN A 147 -17.54 -3.41 -2.91
CA ASN A 147 -17.64 -4.51 -1.94
C ASN A 147 -18.85 -5.45 -2.15
N ILE A 148 -18.97 -6.03 -3.35
CA ILE A 148 -20.08 -6.91 -3.74
C ILE A 148 -20.15 -8.24 -2.96
N LEU A 149 -19.03 -8.72 -2.39
CA LEU A 149 -18.99 -9.88 -1.49
C LEU A 149 -19.26 -9.50 -0.02
N HIS A 150 -19.57 -8.23 0.27
CA HIS A 150 -19.88 -7.72 1.61
C HIS A 150 -18.84 -8.08 2.70
N LEU A 151 -17.55 -8.12 2.32
CA LEU A 151 -16.46 -8.45 3.24
C LEU A 151 -16.36 -7.43 4.37
N ASP A 152 -16.09 -7.91 5.58
CA ASP A 152 -15.93 -7.06 6.77
C ASP A 152 -14.73 -6.12 6.60
N VAL A 153 -14.97 -4.81 6.74
CA VAL A 153 -13.96 -3.76 6.51
C VAL A 153 -13.38 -3.35 7.85
N ASP A 154 -12.06 -3.55 8.03
CA ASP A 154 -11.41 -3.36 9.32
C ASP A 154 -11.52 -1.90 9.80
N SER A 155 -12.44 -1.66 10.73
CA SER A 155 -12.80 -0.33 11.21
C SER A 155 -11.72 0.31 12.10
N ARG A 156 -10.69 -0.46 12.49
CA ARG A 156 -9.55 0.01 13.30
C ARG A 156 -8.78 1.16 12.64
N ASP A 157 -8.75 1.19 11.30
CA ASP A 157 -8.12 2.27 10.52
C ASP A 157 -8.87 3.62 10.61
N ARG A 158 -10.13 3.69 11.10
CA ARG A 158 -10.80 4.98 11.40
C ARG A 158 -10.25 5.60 12.68
N ARG A 159 -10.21 4.83 13.77
CA ARG A 159 -9.85 5.33 15.10
C ARG A 159 -8.39 5.80 15.18
N ARG A 160 -7.51 5.25 14.34
CA ARG A 160 -6.11 5.68 14.24
C ARG A 160 -5.94 7.05 13.57
N ARG A 161 -6.73 7.36 12.53
CA ARG A 161 -6.65 8.63 11.80
C ARG A 161 -7.13 9.83 12.61
N GLU A 162 -8.09 9.63 13.52
CA GLU A 162 -8.55 10.67 14.44
C GLU A 162 -7.49 11.01 15.50
N LEU A 163 -6.66 10.04 15.91
CA LEU A 163 -5.59 10.23 16.90
C LEU A 163 -4.28 10.76 16.29
N GLU A 164 -3.93 10.36 15.06
CA GLU A 164 -2.69 10.79 14.38
C GLU A 164 -2.72 12.27 13.93
N GLN A 165 -3.86 12.96 14.05
CA GLN A 165 -4.01 14.36 13.64
C GLN A 165 -3.78 15.38 14.78
N GLU A 166 -3.79 14.95 16.05
CA GLU A 166 -3.50 15.81 17.22
C GLU A 166 -2.06 15.71 17.75
N GLN A 167 -1.27 14.69 17.38
CA GLN A 167 0.10 14.50 17.87
C GLN A 167 1.14 14.51 16.73
N ARG A 168 1.49 15.73 16.27
CA ARG A 168 2.77 15.99 15.62
C ARG A 168 3.81 16.40 16.67
N GLU A 169 4.53 15.44 17.20
CA GLU A 169 5.90 15.67 17.72
C GLU A 169 6.94 15.01 16.79
N PRO A 170 8.19 15.51 16.75
CA PRO A 170 9.18 15.06 15.78
C PRO A 170 9.76 13.71 16.19
N GLN A 171 9.52 12.67 15.41
CA GLN A 171 10.25 11.41 15.58
C GLN A 171 11.67 11.50 15.01
N GLU A 172 12.60 10.91 15.74
CA GLU A 172 14.03 10.80 15.42
C GLU A 172 14.27 10.00 14.12
N PRO A 173 15.45 10.12 13.50
CA PRO A 173 15.75 9.44 12.24
C PRO A 173 15.69 7.91 12.39
N PRO A 174 15.10 7.18 11.44
CA PRO A 174 15.13 5.73 11.47
C PRO A 174 16.56 5.22 11.36
N GLU A 175 16.94 4.33 12.27
CA GLU A 175 18.21 3.62 12.26
C GLU A 175 18.42 2.92 10.91
N LYS A 176 19.57 3.16 10.27
CA LYS A 176 19.93 2.47 9.03
C LYS A 176 20.20 1.00 9.34
N LEU A 177 19.30 0.13 8.90
CA LEU A 177 19.65 -1.28 8.72
C LEU A 177 20.62 -1.39 7.54
N GLU A 178 21.89 -1.60 7.85
CA GLU A 178 22.94 -1.87 6.85
C GLU A 178 22.58 -3.13 6.02
N PRO A 179 22.59 -3.05 4.68
CA PRO A 179 22.44 -4.25 3.85
C PRO A 179 23.77 -5.02 3.88
N SER A 180 23.87 -6.04 4.74
CA SER A 180 25.02 -6.93 4.74
C SER A 180 25.16 -7.62 3.39
N SER A 181 26.25 -7.31 2.71
CA SER A 181 26.60 -7.84 1.40
C SER A 181 27.00 -9.32 1.50
N THR A 182 26.09 -10.23 1.19
CA THR A 182 26.46 -11.63 0.94
C THR A 182 25.60 -12.24 -0.17
N SER A 183 26.09 -12.09 -1.40
CA SER A 183 25.50 -12.71 -2.60
C SER A 183 25.66 -14.24 -2.57
N TRP A 184 24.58 -14.96 -2.29
CA TRP A 184 24.50 -16.42 -2.42
C TRP A 184 23.28 -16.80 -3.27
N TRP A 185 23.52 -16.99 -4.56
CA TRP A 185 22.52 -17.41 -5.53
C TRP A 185 22.46 -18.95 -5.61
N PRO A 186 21.28 -19.58 -5.53
CA PRO A 186 21.05 -20.80 -6.26
C PRO A 186 20.82 -20.44 -7.74
N VAL A 187 21.70 -20.91 -8.62
CA VAL A 187 21.48 -20.85 -10.07
C VAL A 187 20.45 -21.92 -10.44
N SER A 188 19.17 -21.64 -10.15
CA SER A 188 18.09 -22.22 -10.95
C SER A 188 18.04 -21.53 -12.30
N SER A 189 17.54 -22.23 -13.30
CA SER A 189 17.55 -21.83 -14.71
C SER A 189 17.11 -20.37 -14.90
N ALA A 190 17.78 -19.69 -15.84
CA ALA A 190 17.28 -18.47 -16.45
C ALA A 190 16.09 -18.79 -17.39
N GLU A 191 15.09 -19.50 -16.86
CA GLU A 191 13.73 -19.50 -17.39
C GLU A 191 13.36 -18.05 -17.64
N ARG A 192 12.86 -17.77 -18.84
CA ARG A 192 12.69 -16.42 -19.38
C ARG A 192 11.51 -15.73 -18.68
N LYS A 193 11.67 -15.42 -17.39
CA LYS A 193 10.64 -14.88 -16.50
C LYS A 193 10.07 -13.63 -17.16
N ARG A 194 8.82 -13.74 -17.61
CA ARG A 194 8.17 -12.72 -18.43
C ARG A 194 7.78 -11.53 -17.56
N ASN A 195 7.59 -10.39 -18.21
CA ASN A 195 6.92 -9.24 -17.61
C ASN A 195 5.46 -9.29 -18.10
N VAL A 196 4.50 -9.02 -17.23
CA VAL A 196 3.07 -9.11 -17.55
C VAL A 196 2.37 -7.82 -17.12
N THR A 197 1.68 -7.17 -18.05
CA THR A 197 0.91 -5.94 -17.80
C THR A 197 -0.59 -6.23 -17.89
N LEU A 198 -1.32 -5.83 -16.85
CA LEU A 198 -2.73 -6.09 -16.64
C LEU A 198 -3.50 -4.77 -16.73
N ASP A 199 -4.17 -4.57 -17.86
CA ASP A 199 -4.75 -3.30 -18.29
C ASP A 199 -6.10 -3.54 -18.99
N CYS A 200 -7.09 -2.73 -18.62
CA CYS A 200 -8.41 -2.68 -19.25
C CYS A 200 -8.34 -2.40 -20.75
N ALA A 201 -7.47 -1.47 -21.17
CA ALA A 201 -7.41 -1.01 -22.55
C ALA A 201 -6.75 -2.03 -23.49
N GLN A 202 -5.88 -2.91 -22.96
CA GLN A 202 -5.24 -3.99 -23.70
C GLN A 202 -6.06 -5.28 -23.69
N GLY A 203 -7.18 -5.33 -22.96
CA GLY A 203 -8.01 -6.53 -22.80
C GLY A 203 -7.36 -7.64 -21.96
N THR A 204 -6.24 -7.38 -21.28
CA THR A 204 -5.58 -8.38 -20.40
C THR A 204 -6.27 -8.51 -19.03
N ALA A 205 -7.05 -7.50 -18.63
CA ALA A 205 -7.95 -7.55 -17.48
C ALA A 205 -9.38 -7.14 -17.88
N LYS A 206 -10.39 -7.76 -17.26
CA LYS A 206 -11.79 -7.31 -17.33
C LYS A 206 -12.02 -6.26 -16.27
N CYS A 207 -12.73 -5.19 -16.63
CA CYS A 207 -12.83 -4.01 -15.78
C CYS A 207 -14.27 -3.58 -15.50
N VAL A 208 -14.49 -3.13 -14.26
CA VAL A 208 -15.72 -2.44 -13.85
C VAL A 208 -15.46 -0.95 -13.90
N VAL A 209 -16.37 -0.19 -14.51
CA VAL A 209 -16.28 1.28 -14.55
C VAL A 209 -17.09 1.85 -13.39
N PHE A 210 -16.41 2.44 -12.41
CA PHE A 210 -17.08 3.23 -11.39
C PHE A 210 -17.23 4.67 -11.89
N SER A 211 -18.46 5.13 -12.06
CA SER A 211 -18.80 6.50 -12.47
C SER A 211 -19.20 7.31 -11.24
N CYS A 212 -18.52 8.43 -11.03
CA CYS A 212 -18.69 9.34 -9.91
C CYS A 212 -19.12 10.72 -10.44
N PRO A 213 -20.36 11.18 -10.17
CA PRO A 213 -20.84 12.48 -10.63
C PRO A 213 -20.14 13.63 -9.89
N LEU A 214 -19.62 14.59 -10.66
CA LEU A 214 -19.02 15.84 -10.20
C LEU A 214 -20.06 16.96 -10.34
N TYR A 215 -20.89 17.15 -9.31
CA TYR A 215 -22.03 18.08 -9.38
C TYR A 215 -21.62 19.55 -9.29
N SER A 216 -20.77 19.90 -8.34
CA SER A 216 -20.24 21.25 -8.17
C SER A 216 -18.96 21.21 -7.32
N PHE A 217 -17.81 21.35 -7.97
CA PHE A 217 -16.51 21.52 -7.32
C PHE A 217 -15.86 22.80 -7.83
N ASP A 218 -15.50 23.70 -6.92
CA ASP A 218 -15.07 25.05 -7.31
C ASP A 218 -13.65 25.09 -7.87
N ARG A 219 -12.78 24.17 -7.44
CA ARG A 219 -11.38 24.08 -7.89
C ARG A 219 -10.82 22.67 -7.92
N VAL A 220 -11.08 21.87 -6.87
CA VAL A 220 -10.53 20.51 -6.73
C VAL A 220 -11.59 19.53 -6.21
N ALA A 221 -11.62 18.34 -6.78
CA ALA A 221 -12.33 17.17 -6.25
C ALA A 221 -11.35 15.98 -6.17
N VAL A 222 -11.49 15.13 -5.15
CA VAL A 222 -10.58 13.99 -4.93
C VAL A 222 -11.40 12.72 -4.77
N LEU A 223 -11.11 11.73 -5.61
CA LEU A 223 -11.71 10.39 -5.53
C LEU A 223 -10.73 9.44 -4.83
N HIS A 224 -11.17 8.88 -3.71
CA HIS A 224 -10.44 7.85 -2.98
C HIS A 224 -11.06 6.49 -3.29
N VAL A 225 -10.23 5.57 -3.81
CA VAL A 225 -10.63 4.18 -4.06
C VAL A 225 -9.72 3.26 -3.24
N TRP A 226 -10.31 2.53 -2.31
CA TRP A 226 -9.63 1.50 -1.55
C TRP A 226 -9.93 0.14 -2.17
N GLY A 227 -8.89 -0.64 -2.41
CA GLY A 227 -9.01 -2.01 -2.88
C GLY A 227 -7.95 -2.93 -2.29
N ARG A 228 -8.07 -4.21 -2.62
CA ARG A 228 -7.07 -5.22 -2.27
C ARG A 228 -6.68 -6.08 -3.45
N LEU A 229 -5.40 -6.43 -3.48
CA LEU A 229 -4.84 -7.43 -4.38
C LEU A 229 -5.35 -8.81 -3.95
N TRP A 230 -5.86 -9.61 -4.89
CA TRP A 230 -6.41 -10.94 -4.58
C TRP A 230 -5.30 -12.00 -4.57
N ASN A 231 -4.66 -12.20 -3.42
CA ASN A 231 -3.41 -12.98 -3.31
C ASN A 231 -3.53 -14.40 -3.89
N SER A 232 -4.66 -15.09 -3.70
CA SER A 232 -4.88 -16.44 -4.26
C SER A 232 -4.65 -16.52 -5.77
N THR A 233 -5.12 -15.55 -6.54
CA THR A 233 -5.01 -15.54 -8.00
C THR A 233 -3.58 -15.30 -8.46
N PHE A 234 -2.84 -14.44 -7.75
CA PHE A 234 -1.44 -14.20 -8.04
C PHE A 234 -0.53 -15.38 -7.67
N LEU A 235 -0.85 -16.10 -6.58
CA LEU A 235 -0.17 -17.34 -6.22
C LEU A 235 -0.41 -18.48 -7.22
N GLU A 236 -1.62 -18.59 -7.78
CA GLU A 236 -1.97 -19.62 -8.77
C GLU A 236 -1.45 -19.32 -10.18
N GLU A 237 -1.64 -18.10 -10.69
CA GLU A 237 -1.43 -17.77 -12.11
C GLU A 237 -0.08 -17.08 -12.38
N TYR A 238 0.51 -16.42 -11.37
CA TYR A 238 1.59 -15.45 -11.59
C TYR A 238 2.87 -15.69 -10.77
N ILE A 239 2.96 -16.78 -10.01
CA ILE A 239 4.14 -17.12 -9.18
C ILE A 239 5.46 -17.23 -9.97
N ALA A 240 5.40 -17.61 -11.26
CA ALA A 240 6.57 -17.74 -12.13
C ALA A 240 6.99 -16.45 -12.86
N VAL A 241 6.24 -15.35 -12.69
CA VAL A 241 6.44 -14.07 -13.41
C VAL A 241 7.51 -13.21 -12.70
N LYS A 242 8.28 -12.41 -13.46
CA LYS A 242 9.36 -11.58 -12.87
C LYS A 242 8.82 -10.31 -12.21
N SER A 243 7.93 -9.64 -12.93
CA SER A 243 7.35 -8.36 -12.56
C SER A 243 5.98 -8.27 -13.19
N LEU A 244 4.99 -7.99 -12.36
CA LEU A 244 3.62 -7.75 -12.77
C LEU A 244 3.33 -6.26 -12.64
N GLU A 245 2.63 -5.71 -13.61
CA GLU A 245 2.19 -4.31 -13.59
C GLU A 245 0.66 -4.30 -13.73
N VAL A 246 -0.03 -3.68 -12.78
CA VAL A 246 -1.48 -3.48 -12.85
C VAL A 246 -1.75 -2.02 -13.14
N ILE A 247 -2.44 -1.73 -14.24
CA ILE A 247 -2.74 -0.37 -14.68
C ILE A 247 -4.20 -0.06 -14.40
N VAL A 248 -4.43 0.91 -13.53
CA VAL A 248 -5.75 1.53 -13.32
C VAL A 248 -5.83 2.79 -14.16
N ARG A 249 -6.97 3.02 -14.82
CA ARG A 249 -7.18 4.19 -15.68
C ARG A 249 -8.34 5.03 -15.17
N ALA A 250 -8.19 6.35 -15.16
CA ALA A 250 -9.27 7.27 -14.85
C ALA A 250 -9.46 8.28 -15.98
N ASN A 251 -10.72 8.65 -16.27
CA ASN A 251 -11.06 9.68 -17.23
C ASN A 251 -12.22 10.56 -16.74
N ILE A 252 -12.35 11.74 -17.33
CA ILE A 252 -13.50 12.61 -17.12
C ILE A 252 -14.37 12.57 -18.39
N THR A 253 -15.66 12.36 -18.22
CA THR A 253 -16.66 12.51 -19.28
C THR A 253 -17.64 13.61 -18.92
N VAL A 254 -17.90 14.52 -19.86
CA VAL A 254 -18.84 15.64 -19.66
C VAL A 254 -20.07 15.40 -20.52
N LYS A 255 -21.24 15.38 -19.89
CA LYS A 255 -22.54 15.35 -20.56
C LYS A 255 -23.13 16.76 -20.52
N SER A 256 -23.20 17.40 -21.68
CA SER A 256 -23.71 18.75 -21.87
C SER A 256 -24.68 18.81 -23.06
N SER A 257 -25.55 19.82 -23.05
CA SER A 257 -26.36 20.24 -24.19
C SER A 257 -25.58 21.14 -25.18
N ILE A 258 -24.41 21.64 -24.77
CA ILE A 258 -23.54 22.55 -25.54
C ILE A 258 -22.79 21.73 -26.60
N LYS A 259 -23.03 22.03 -27.88
CA LYS A 259 -22.48 21.24 -29.01
C LYS A 259 -21.01 21.51 -29.29
N ASN A 260 -20.53 22.71 -28.97
CA ASN A 260 -19.18 23.19 -29.24
C ASN A 260 -18.25 23.14 -28.00
N LEU A 261 -18.59 22.29 -27.04
CA LEU A 261 -17.82 22.08 -25.81
C LEU A 261 -16.68 21.08 -26.06
N LEU A 262 -15.43 21.50 -25.90
CA LEU A 262 -14.24 20.66 -26.07
C LEU A 262 -13.62 20.31 -24.71
N LEU A 263 -13.40 19.02 -24.46
CA LEU A 263 -12.62 18.53 -23.33
C LEU A 263 -11.29 17.98 -23.86
N ARG A 264 -10.17 18.65 -23.55
CA ARG A 264 -8.83 18.13 -23.89
C ARG A 264 -8.42 17.04 -22.91
N ASP A 265 -8.14 15.84 -23.43
CA ASP A 265 -7.48 14.69 -22.80
C ASP A 265 -7.46 14.65 -21.27
N ALA A 266 -8.66 14.68 -20.67
CA ALA A 266 -8.84 14.53 -19.24
C ALA A 266 -8.79 13.04 -18.84
N SER A 267 -7.67 12.37 -19.10
CA SER A 267 -7.42 10.98 -18.71
C SER A 267 -6.04 10.78 -18.09
N THR A 268 -5.93 9.80 -17.19
CA THR A 268 -4.66 9.45 -16.52
C THR A 268 -4.55 7.93 -16.30
N THR A 269 -3.32 7.44 -16.24
CA THR A 269 -2.97 6.03 -16.02
C THR A 269 -2.13 5.91 -14.75
N ILE A 270 -2.52 5.00 -13.86
CA ILE A 270 -1.92 4.82 -12.54
C ILE A 270 -1.39 3.37 -12.47
N PRO A 271 -0.12 3.14 -12.81
CA PRO A 271 0.49 1.82 -12.72
C PRO A 271 0.87 1.48 -11.27
N VAL A 272 0.72 0.21 -10.91
CA VAL A 272 1.17 -0.36 -9.64
C VAL A 272 1.97 -1.64 -9.93
N MET A 273 3.18 -1.71 -9.36
CA MET A 273 4.02 -2.89 -9.51
C MET A 273 3.64 -3.94 -8.48
N VAL A 274 3.57 -5.20 -8.91
CA VAL A 274 3.20 -6.34 -8.08
C VAL A 274 4.31 -7.39 -8.11
N TYR A 275 4.71 -7.86 -6.93
CA TYR A 275 5.80 -8.81 -6.71
C TYR A 275 5.38 -9.95 -5.79
N LEU A 276 6.01 -11.10 -5.92
CA LEU A 276 5.93 -12.15 -4.90
C LEU A 276 6.69 -11.67 -3.66
N ASP A 277 6.11 -11.86 -2.47
CA ASP A 277 6.78 -11.54 -1.21
C ASP A 277 8.02 -12.44 -1.01
N PRO A 278 9.25 -11.90 -0.90
CA PRO A 278 10.44 -12.71 -0.71
C PRO A 278 10.42 -13.50 0.62
N VAL A 279 9.69 -13.04 1.64
CA VAL A 279 9.55 -13.75 2.92
C VAL A 279 8.74 -15.04 2.75
N ALA A 280 7.78 -15.07 1.82
CA ALA A 280 7.01 -16.27 1.52
C ALA A 280 7.89 -17.39 0.92
N VAL A 281 8.94 -17.03 0.18
CA VAL A 281 9.90 -17.99 -0.38
C VAL A 281 10.76 -18.64 0.73
N VAL A 282 10.99 -17.95 1.85
CA VAL A 282 11.71 -18.51 3.02
C VAL A 282 10.83 -19.54 3.77
N ALA A 283 9.52 -19.52 3.58
CA ALA A 283 8.59 -20.51 4.15
C ALA A 283 8.58 -21.85 3.37
N GLU A 284 9.07 -21.89 2.12
CA GLU A 284 9.52 -23.14 1.49
C GLU A 284 10.85 -23.55 2.15
N GLY A 285 10.72 -24.28 3.26
CA GLY A 285 11.82 -24.55 4.18
C GLY A 285 13.05 -25.19 3.52
N VAL A 286 14.23 -24.90 4.09
CA VAL A 286 15.54 -25.36 3.60
C VAL A 286 15.49 -26.86 3.24
N PRO A 287 15.77 -27.24 1.98
CA PRO A 287 15.63 -28.61 1.55
C PRO A 287 16.50 -29.58 2.36
N TRP A 288 15.95 -30.75 2.72
CA TRP A 288 16.57 -31.72 3.62
C TRP A 288 18.00 -32.15 3.23
N TRP A 289 18.30 -32.18 1.94
CA TRP A 289 19.64 -32.49 1.42
C TRP A 289 20.70 -31.44 1.77
N VAL A 290 20.30 -30.17 1.92
CA VAL A 290 21.17 -29.07 2.38
C VAL A 290 21.47 -29.23 3.88
N ILE A 291 20.48 -29.63 4.68
CA ILE A 291 20.67 -29.95 6.10
C ILE A 291 21.63 -31.14 6.25
N LEU A 292 21.46 -32.19 5.45
CA LEU A 292 22.36 -33.36 5.44
C LEU A 292 23.80 -32.97 5.07
N LEU A 293 23.98 -32.13 4.03
CA LEU A 293 25.29 -31.60 3.64
C LEU A 293 25.94 -30.76 4.73
N ALA A 294 25.17 -29.91 5.43
CA ALA A 294 25.67 -29.11 6.54
C ALA A 294 26.13 -29.98 7.72
N VAL A 295 25.38 -31.05 8.06
CA VAL A 295 25.78 -32.01 9.10
C VAL A 295 27.03 -32.79 8.70
N LEU A 296 27.13 -33.25 7.45
CA LEU A 296 28.33 -33.93 6.94
C LEU A 296 29.57 -33.03 6.96
N ALA A 297 29.44 -31.77 6.54
CA ALA A 297 30.53 -30.78 6.60
C ALA A 297 30.92 -30.46 8.06
N GLY A 298 29.95 -30.31 8.96
CA GLY A 298 30.20 -30.10 10.39
C GLY A 298 30.95 -31.27 11.04
N LEU A 299 30.56 -32.51 10.73
CA LEU A 299 31.25 -33.72 11.20
C LEU A 299 32.67 -33.83 10.62
N LEU A 300 32.87 -33.47 9.35
CA LEU A 300 34.20 -33.44 8.73
C LEU A 300 35.12 -32.44 9.45
N VAL A 301 34.66 -31.21 9.68
CA VAL A 301 35.42 -30.17 10.40
C VAL A 301 35.68 -30.58 11.86
N LEU A 302 34.71 -31.18 12.54
CA LEU A 302 34.88 -31.69 13.90
C LEU A 302 35.95 -32.79 13.96
N ALA A 303 35.93 -33.75 13.03
CA ALA A 303 36.96 -34.80 12.95
C ALA A 303 38.35 -34.20 12.67
N LEU A 304 38.43 -33.19 11.80
CA LEU A 304 39.68 -32.47 11.51
C LEU A 304 40.20 -31.72 12.74
N LEU A 305 39.33 -31.07 13.51
CA LEU A 305 39.67 -30.44 14.80
C LEU A 305 40.15 -31.46 15.83
N VAL A 306 39.51 -32.62 15.96
CA VAL A 306 39.96 -33.69 16.86
C VAL A 306 41.33 -34.22 16.45
N LEU A 307 41.58 -34.41 15.15
CA LEU A 307 42.89 -34.82 14.63
C LEU A 307 43.97 -33.75 14.87
N LEU A 308 43.65 -32.46 14.71
CA LEU A 308 44.56 -31.37 15.05
C LEU A 308 44.85 -31.33 16.56
N LEU A 309 43.84 -31.42 17.43
CA LEU A 309 44.01 -31.43 18.89
C LEU A 309 44.79 -32.65 19.39
N TRP A 310 44.60 -33.82 18.77
CA TRP A 310 45.41 -35.01 19.00
C TRP A 310 46.85 -34.77 18.57
N LYS A 311 47.09 -34.31 17.33
CA LYS A 311 48.44 -34.15 16.76
C LYS A 311 49.21 -32.96 17.34
N CYS A 312 48.51 -31.98 17.93
CA CYS A 312 49.06 -30.89 18.74
C CYS A 312 49.21 -31.25 20.23
N GLY A 313 48.95 -32.50 20.64
CA GLY A 313 49.35 -33.03 21.94
C GLY A 313 48.47 -32.67 23.14
N PHE A 314 47.26 -32.11 22.93
CA PHE A 314 46.38 -31.70 24.03
C PHE A 314 45.94 -32.85 24.95
N PHE A 315 46.03 -34.11 24.47
CA PHE A 315 45.74 -35.32 25.23
C PHE A 315 46.96 -36.01 25.89
N HIS A 316 48.14 -35.39 25.92
CA HIS A 316 49.23 -35.83 26.81
C HIS A 316 48.97 -35.36 28.25
N ARG A 317 48.00 -36.00 28.90
CA ARG A 317 47.73 -35.82 30.33
C ARG A 317 48.69 -36.71 31.11
N ASN A 318 49.78 -36.14 31.63
CA ASN A 318 50.69 -36.85 32.52
C ASN A 318 49.90 -37.52 33.65
N SER A 319 50.06 -38.85 33.78
CA SER A 319 49.65 -39.55 34.99
C SER A 319 50.40 -38.96 36.19
N PRO A 320 49.73 -38.65 37.31
CA PRO A 320 50.43 -38.31 38.54
C PRO A 320 51.14 -39.56 39.05
N SER A 321 52.42 -39.69 38.73
CA SER A 321 53.30 -40.66 39.37
C SER A 321 53.45 -40.31 40.85
N SER A 322 53.53 -41.36 41.67
CA SER A 322 53.76 -41.34 43.11
C SER A 322 54.91 -40.43 43.59
N SER A 323 54.87 -40.12 44.90
CA SER A 323 55.94 -39.64 45.81
C SER A 323 56.22 -38.13 45.92
N VAL A 324 55.45 -37.44 46.78
CA VAL A 324 55.85 -36.30 47.63
C VAL A 324 55.11 -36.47 48.98
N PRO A 325 55.72 -36.24 50.17
CA PRO A 325 55.21 -36.80 51.42
C PRO A 325 54.03 -36.06 52.05
N THR A 326 53.13 -36.82 52.67
CA THR A 326 52.01 -36.31 53.48
C THR A 326 52.46 -35.99 54.91
N ASN A 327 52.54 -34.70 55.26
CA ASN A 327 52.61 -34.30 56.67
C ASN A 327 51.23 -34.46 57.31
N TYR A 328 51.17 -35.27 58.37
CA TYR A 328 49.96 -35.58 59.12
C TYR A 328 49.68 -34.46 60.14
N HIS A 329 48.53 -33.79 60.04
CA HIS A 329 47.96 -33.07 61.19
C HIS A 329 46.94 -33.96 61.89
N ARG A 330 47.30 -34.36 63.11
CA ARG A 330 46.63 -35.42 63.89
C ARG A 330 45.49 -34.83 64.72
N ALA A 331 44.29 -34.74 64.14
CA ALA A 331 43.09 -34.45 64.90
C ALA A 331 42.69 -35.67 65.74
N HIS A 332 42.85 -35.59 67.06
CA HIS A 332 42.41 -36.64 67.98
C HIS A 332 40.89 -36.61 68.15
N LEU A 333 40.19 -37.58 67.59
CA LEU A 333 38.84 -37.95 68.03
C LEU A 333 38.96 -38.92 69.21
N ALA A 334 38.63 -38.45 70.41
CA ALA A 334 38.43 -39.32 71.56
C ALA A 334 37.06 -40.01 71.45
N VAL A 335 37.04 -41.33 71.61
CA VAL A 335 35.80 -42.13 71.68
C VAL A 335 35.31 -42.20 73.13
N GLN A 336 33.99 -42.31 73.29
CA GLN A 336 33.23 -42.31 74.56
C GLN A 336 33.69 -43.38 75.58
N PRO A 337 33.16 -43.29 76.82
CA PRO A 337 32.26 -44.38 77.22
C PRO A 337 30.97 -43.96 77.98
N SER A 338 29.89 -44.71 77.67
CA SER A 338 28.77 -45.16 78.53
C SER A 338 28.37 -44.44 79.84
N ALA A 339 27.06 -44.22 80.02
CA ALA A 339 26.27 -44.88 81.07
C ALA A 339 24.74 -44.70 80.91
N MET A 340 23.99 -45.59 81.55
CA MET A 340 22.54 -45.84 81.50
C MET A 340 21.76 -45.05 82.58
N GLU A 341 20.42 -45.12 82.51
CA GLU A 341 19.41 -44.74 83.55
C GLU A 341 19.12 -43.23 83.76
N VAL A 342 17.91 -42.75 84.15
CA VAL A 342 16.57 -43.40 84.31
C VAL A 342 15.42 -42.37 84.21
N GLY A 343 14.20 -42.83 83.85
CA GLY A 343 12.92 -42.30 84.35
C GLY A 343 12.32 -41.01 83.76
N GLY A 344 11.05 -41.07 83.33
CA GLY A 344 10.10 -39.95 83.50
C GLY A 344 9.31 -40.13 84.82
N PRO A 345 8.12 -39.53 85.00
CA PRO A 345 7.45 -38.47 84.21
C PRO A 345 6.98 -37.26 85.07
N GLY A 346 6.42 -36.22 84.45
CA GLY A 346 5.72 -35.12 85.13
C GLY A 346 5.35 -33.97 84.18
N THR A 347 4.13 -33.83 83.64
CA THR A 347 2.79 -33.53 84.21
C THR A 347 2.44 -32.03 84.34
N VAL A 348 1.25 -31.67 83.82
CA VAL A 348 0.35 -30.53 84.13
C VAL A 348 0.53 -29.17 83.39
N GLY A 349 -0.61 -28.63 82.91
CA GLY A 349 -0.86 -27.24 82.45
C GLY A 349 -1.08 -27.13 80.93
N TRP A 350 -2.27 -26.90 80.32
CA TRP A 350 -3.42 -26.02 80.66
C TRP A 350 -2.97 -24.56 80.94
N ASP A 351 -3.48 -23.50 80.29
CA ASP A 351 -4.60 -23.41 79.33
C ASP A 351 -4.60 -22.11 78.48
N SER A 352 -5.28 -22.17 77.33
CA SER A 352 -6.13 -21.18 76.62
C SER A 352 -5.91 -19.64 76.61
N SER A 353 -6.20 -19.09 75.41
CA SER A 353 -6.87 -17.79 75.12
C SER A 353 -6.11 -16.46 75.09
N SER A 354 -5.93 -15.88 73.88
CA SER A 354 -6.72 -14.72 73.41
C SER A 354 -6.25 -14.17 72.04
N ALA A 355 -7.16 -13.52 71.32
CA ALA A 355 -6.96 -12.80 70.06
C ALA A 355 -7.87 -11.54 70.08
N PRO A 356 -7.94 -10.67 69.04
CA PRO A 356 -6.92 -10.19 68.10
C PRO A 356 -6.84 -8.63 68.07
N SER A 357 -5.87 -8.03 67.35
CA SER A 357 -5.97 -6.61 66.92
C SER A 357 -5.18 -6.28 65.65
N THR A 358 -5.85 -5.60 64.71
CA THR A 358 -5.28 -4.98 63.50
C THR A 358 -4.69 -3.59 63.78
N PRO A 359 -3.86 -3.03 62.89
CA PRO A 359 -4.39 -1.91 62.08
C PRO A 359 -3.92 -1.88 60.60
N ARG A 360 -4.55 -0.98 59.81
CA ARG A 360 -4.31 -0.71 58.39
C ARG A 360 -3.26 0.40 58.18
N LEU A 361 -2.68 0.47 56.98
CA LEU A 361 -1.83 1.59 56.50
C LEU A 361 -2.57 2.43 55.44
N LEU A 362 -2.31 3.74 55.43
CA LEU A 362 -2.91 4.73 54.53
C LEU A 362 -2.00 5.08 53.33
N CYS A 363 -2.62 5.52 52.23
CA CYS A 363 -1.96 6.25 51.15
C CYS A 363 -1.84 7.75 51.48
N PRO A 364 -0.84 8.47 50.95
CA PRO A 364 -0.84 9.92 50.87
C PRO A 364 -1.24 10.43 49.47
N SER A 365 -2.08 11.46 49.42
CA SER A 365 -2.32 12.31 48.26
C SER A 365 -1.70 13.69 48.52
N THR A 366 -1.09 14.30 47.52
CA THR A 366 -0.57 15.68 47.62
C THR A 366 -1.05 16.51 46.44
N THR A 367 -1.69 17.64 46.74
CA THR A 367 -2.13 18.66 45.79
C THR A 367 -1.37 19.95 46.02
N ARG A 368 -0.88 20.57 44.95
CA ARG A 368 -0.97 22.03 44.77
C ARG A 368 -0.89 22.41 43.30
#